data_AF-A0A1I7SNI5-F1
#
_entry.id   AF-A0A1I7SNI5-F1
#
_cell.length_a   1.000
_cell.length_b   1.000
_cell.length_c   1.000
_cell.angle_alpha   90.00
_cell.angle_beta   90.00
_cell.angle_gamma   90.00
#
_symmetry.space_group_name_H-M   'P 1'
#
loop_
_entity.id
_entity.type
_entity.pdbx_description
1 polymer ?
#
loop_
_entity_poly.entity_id
_entity_poly.type
_entity_poly.pdbx_seq_one_letter_code
_entity_poly.pdbx_strand_id
1 'polypeptide(L)'
;MNALITPTSNIELSDIMNHSARLSKLLKEEFSPYLQQLMPQVITAASFDTRAVQHPEQEDHSDSYQNLLSAFEFIAEMAKQIQAGFAPYVEHVLEILLRRMDIREENSVKMYASDCLPALLCAVKELDMEKMVFERVFTALM
;
A
#
# COMPACT_ATOMS: atom_id res chain seq x y z
N MET A 1 9.84 -30.51 -28.66
CA MET A 1 10.38 -30.05 -27.37
C MET A 1 9.67 -28.75 -27.00
N ASN A 2 8.46 -28.86 -26.46
CA ASN A 2 7.78 -27.72 -25.86
C ASN A 2 7.91 -27.91 -24.36
N ALA A 3 8.79 -27.13 -23.74
CA ALA A 3 8.89 -27.07 -22.29
C ALA A 3 7.53 -26.59 -21.78
N LEU A 4 6.80 -27.53 -21.18
CA LEU A 4 5.66 -27.25 -20.32
C LEU A 4 6.17 -26.25 -19.28
N ILE A 5 5.60 -25.04 -19.31
CA ILE A 5 5.67 -24.12 -18.19
C ILE A 5 5.07 -24.88 -17.03
N THR A 6 5.93 -25.39 -16.16
CA THR A 6 5.55 -25.96 -14.86
C THR A 6 4.68 -24.92 -14.15
N PRO A 7 3.58 -25.32 -13.49
CA PRO A 7 2.73 -24.39 -12.77
C PRO A 7 3.62 -23.65 -11.78
N THR A 8 3.77 -22.35 -12.01
CA THR A 8 4.58 -21.48 -11.16
C THR A 8 4.11 -21.68 -9.72
N SER A 9 5.07 -22.05 -8.86
CA SER A 9 5.05 -21.89 -7.41
C SER A 9 4.02 -20.85 -6.94
N ASN A 10 3.24 -21.16 -5.89
CA ASN A 10 2.39 -20.18 -5.18
C ASN A 10 3.11 -18.82 -5.12
N ILE A 11 2.74 -17.87 -5.99
CA ILE A 11 3.37 -16.56 -6.02
C ILE A 11 2.71 -15.79 -4.89
N GLU A 12 3.50 -15.37 -3.90
CA GLU A 12 3.00 -14.57 -2.79
C GLU A 12 2.57 -13.17 -3.27
N LEU A 13 1.59 -12.58 -2.60
CA LEU A 13 1.09 -11.25 -2.95
C LEU A 13 2.20 -10.19 -2.80
N SER A 14 3.06 -10.34 -1.79
CA SER A 14 4.28 -9.55 -1.57
C SER A 14 5.18 -9.52 -2.81
N ASP A 15 5.41 -10.67 -3.44
CA ASP A 15 6.19 -10.78 -4.68
C ASP A 15 5.50 -10.07 -5.85
N ILE A 16 4.18 -10.24 -6.00
CA ILE A 16 3.43 -9.55 -7.06
C ILE A 16 3.58 -8.04 -6.91
N MET A 17 3.40 -7.50 -5.70
CA MET A 17 3.57 -6.07 -5.41
C MET A 17 4.99 -5.60 -5.75
N ASN A 18 6.01 -6.34 -5.34
CA ASN A 18 7.40 -6.01 -5.61
C ASN A 18 7.74 -5.99 -7.11
N HIS A 19 7.24 -6.95 -7.87
CA HIS A 19 7.44 -6.98 -9.32
C HIS A 19 6.69 -5.85 -10.02
N SER A 20 5.44 -5.58 -9.63
CA SER A 20 4.64 -4.48 -10.15
C SER A 20 5.26 -3.11 -9.84
N ALA A 21 5.86 -2.92 -8.67
CA ALA A 21 6.61 -1.71 -8.32
C ALA A 21 7.84 -1.49 -9.21
N ARG A 22 8.49 -2.56 -9.68
CA ARG A 22 9.60 -2.45 -10.65
C ARG A 22 9.08 -2.10 -12.04
N LEU A 23 7.93 -2.65 -12.44
CA LEU A 23 7.31 -2.33 -13.73
C LEU A 23 6.80 -0.90 -13.78
N SER A 24 6.23 -0.38 -12.69
CA SER A 24 5.78 1.01 -12.63
C SER A 24 6.93 2.01 -12.78
N LYS A 25 8.16 1.66 -12.39
CA LYS A 25 9.34 2.52 -12.64
C LYS A 25 9.66 2.66 -14.13
N LEU A 26 9.35 1.64 -14.93
CA LEU A 26 9.56 1.64 -16.38
C LEU A 26 8.42 2.36 -17.10
N LEU A 27 7.18 2.09 -16.71
CA LEU A 27 5.96 2.57 -17.37
C LEU A 27 5.48 3.93 -16.83
N LYS A 28 5.83 4.28 -15.59
CA LYS A 28 5.37 5.48 -14.88
C LYS A 28 3.85 5.62 -14.96
N GLU A 29 3.35 6.76 -15.41
CA GLU A 29 1.92 7.07 -15.56
C GLU A 29 1.17 6.06 -16.44
N GLU A 30 1.84 5.41 -17.41
CA GLU A 30 1.24 4.38 -18.26
C GLU A 30 0.87 3.10 -17.48
N PHE A 31 1.35 2.95 -16.25
CA PHE A 31 0.98 1.83 -15.37
C PHE A 31 -0.45 1.96 -14.80
N SER A 32 -1.04 3.16 -14.85
CA SER A 32 -2.35 3.47 -14.23
C SER A 32 -3.48 2.46 -14.55
N PRO A 33 -3.67 1.97 -15.79
CA PRO A 33 -4.71 0.99 -16.10
C PRO A 33 -4.53 -0.35 -15.39
N TYR A 34 -3.28 -0.78 -15.22
CA TYR A 34 -2.94 -2.05 -14.57
C TYR A 34 -3.07 -1.93 -13.04
N LEU A 35 -2.82 -0.74 -12.50
CA LEU A 35 -2.96 -0.48 -11.07
C LEU A 35 -4.40 -0.77 -10.58
N GLN A 36 -5.43 -0.45 -11.38
CA GLN A 36 -6.83 -0.73 -11.04
C GLN A 36 -7.10 -2.20 -10.71
N GLN A 37 -6.37 -3.12 -11.34
CA GLN A 37 -6.52 -4.56 -11.12
C GLN A 37 -5.84 -5.03 -9.83
N LEU A 38 -4.76 -4.35 -9.42
CA LEU A 38 -3.95 -4.72 -8.25
C LEU A 38 -4.46 -4.06 -6.96
N MET A 39 -4.95 -2.84 -7.03
CA MET A 39 -5.32 -2.05 -5.85
C MET A 39 -6.30 -2.75 -4.90
N PRO A 40 -7.33 -3.51 -5.33
CA PRO A 40 -8.20 -4.21 -4.39
C PRO A 40 -7.46 -5.18 -3.46
N GLN A 41 -6.45 -5.89 -3.98
CA GLN A 41 -5.65 -6.84 -3.20
C GLN A 41 -4.69 -6.10 -2.25
N VAL A 42 -4.06 -5.03 -2.75
CA VAL A 42 -3.17 -4.16 -1.97
C VAL A 42 -3.92 -3.50 -0.81
N ILE A 43 -5.10 -2.95 -1.06
CA ILE A 43 -5.98 -2.33 -0.06
C ILE A 43 -6.39 -3.35 1.01
N THR A 44 -6.72 -4.58 0.59
CA THR A 44 -7.07 -5.67 1.51
C THR A 44 -5.88 -6.00 2.41
N ALA A 45 -4.68 -6.13 1.85
CA ALA A 45 -3.45 -6.37 2.62
C ALA A 45 -3.13 -5.21 3.59
N ALA A 46 -3.23 -3.96 3.13
CA ALA A 46 -3.00 -2.77 3.97
C ALA A 46 -4.03 -2.62 5.11
N SER A 47 -5.19 -3.24 4.95
CA SER A 47 -6.27 -3.25 5.94
C SER A 47 -6.14 -4.39 6.98
N PHE A 48 -5.12 -5.23 6.88
CA PHE A 48 -4.89 -6.35 7.81
C PHE A 48 -4.77 -5.89 9.28
N ASP A 49 -5.64 -6.39 10.16
CA ASP A 49 -5.65 -6.00 11.57
C ASP A 49 -4.58 -6.74 12.38
N THR A 50 -3.44 -6.08 12.56
CA THR A 50 -2.31 -6.58 13.35
C THR A 50 -2.62 -6.77 14.84
N ARG A 51 -3.68 -6.13 15.37
CA ARG A 51 -4.05 -6.25 16.78
C ARG A 51 -4.70 -7.59 17.09
N ALA A 52 -5.45 -8.13 16.12
CA ALA A 52 -6.07 -9.46 16.24
C ALA A 52 -5.03 -10.59 16.40
N VAL A 53 -3.79 -10.35 15.94
CA VAL A 53 -2.68 -11.31 15.94
C VAL A 53 -1.94 -11.40 17.28
N GLN A 54 -2.19 -10.47 18.22
CA GLN A 54 -1.49 -10.44 19.52
C GLN A 54 -1.93 -11.54 20.50
N HIS A 55 -2.79 -12.48 20.08
CA HIS A 55 -3.22 -13.62 20.88
C HIS A 55 -2.37 -14.87 20.57
N PRO A 56 -1.66 -15.45 21.56
CA PRO A 56 -0.62 -16.47 21.36
C PRO A 56 -1.13 -17.86 20.95
N GLU A 57 -2.41 -18.03 20.62
CA GLU A 57 -3.01 -19.33 20.28
C GLU A 57 -3.32 -19.52 18.78
N GLN A 58 -2.93 -18.60 17.88
CA GLN A 58 -3.31 -18.66 16.46
C GLN A 58 -2.12 -18.67 15.48
N GLU A 59 -2.46 -19.17 14.28
CA GLU A 59 -1.65 -19.52 13.11
C GLU A 59 -0.48 -18.58 12.78
N ASP A 60 0.51 -19.10 12.05
CA ASP A 60 1.60 -18.31 11.50
C ASP A 60 1.06 -17.21 10.56
N HIS A 61 0.94 -15.98 11.08
CA HIS A 61 0.48 -14.81 10.35
C HIS A 61 1.62 -14.02 9.69
N SER A 62 2.82 -14.61 9.60
CA SER A 62 4.00 -13.96 9.00
C SER A 62 3.73 -13.46 7.57
N ASP A 63 3.06 -14.27 6.74
CA ASP A 63 2.68 -13.90 5.37
C ASP A 63 1.75 -12.69 5.33
N SER A 64 0.77 -12.63 6.24
CA SER A 64 -0.20 -11.52 6.29
C SER A 64 0.48 -10.22 6.71
N TYR A 65 1.40 -10.31 7.66
CA TYR A 65 2.20 -9.18 8.11
C TYR A 65 3.18 -8.71 7.03
N GLN A 66 3.84 -9.64 6.32
CA GLN A 66 4.72 -9.32 5.20
C GLN A 66 3.94 -8.64 4.06
N ASN A 67 2.73 -9.12 3.75
CA ASN A 67 1.85 -8.51 2.77
C ASN A 67 1.43 -7.09 3.18
N LEU A 68 1.15 -6.85 4.47
CA LEU A 68 0.84 -5.52 4.99
C LEU A 68 1.99 -4.52 4.75
N LEU A 69 3.22 -4.89 5.11
CA LEU A 69 4.37 -3.99 4.93
C LEU A 69 4.65 -3.72 3.46
N SER A 70 4.66 -4.77 2.63
CA SER A 70 4.85 -4.65 1.19
C SER A 70 3.74 -3.83 0.51
N ALA A 71 2.51 -3.86 1.05
CA ALA A 71 1.42 -3.03 0.55
C ALA A 71 1.68 -1.53 0.78
N PHE A 72 2.20 -1.13 1.95
CA PHE A 72 2.55 0.28 2.20
C PHE A 72 3.68 0.76 1.29
N GLU A 73 4.74 -0.04 1.15
CA GLU A 73 5.83 0.28 0.22
C GLU A 73 5.32 0.42 -1.21
N PHE A 74 4.47 -0.51 -1.65
CA PHE A 74 3.85 -0.48 -2.97
C PHE A 74 3.00 0.77 -3.17
N ILE A 75 2.12 1.11 -2.21
CA ILE A 75 1.28 2.31 -2.23
C ILE A 75 2.15 3.57 -2.37
N ALA A 76 3.19 3.70 -1.56
CA ALA A 76 4.09 4.86 -1.60
C ALA A 76 4.81 4.98 -2.94
N GLU A 77 5.24 3.86 -3.52
CA GLU A 77 5.88 3.84 -4.83
C GLU A 77 4.89 4.18 -5.95
N MET A 78 3.67 3.63 -5.93
CA MET A 78 2.64 3.93 -6.93
C MET A 78 2.29 5.42 -6.91
N ALA A 79 2.01 5.97 -5.73
CA ALA A 79 1.71 7.40 -5.58
C ALA A 79 2.81 8.29 -6.17
N LYS A 80 4.09 7.92 -6.01
CA LYS A 80 5.22 8.63 -6.62
C LYS A 80 5.30 8.48 -8.14
N GLN A 81 5.11 7.25 -8.65
CA GLN A 81 5.37 6.94 -10.06
C GLN A 81 4.23 7.35 -11.00
N ILE A 82 2.97 7.23 -10.56
CA ILE A 82 1.82 7.53 -11.41
C ILE A 82 1.13 8.87 -11.09
N GLN A 83 1.53 9.51 -9.99
CA GLN A 83 1.12 10.86 -9.57
C GLN A 83 -0.40 11.05 -9.65
N ALA A 84 -0.90 11.93 -10.52
CA ALA A 84 -2.32 12.22 -10.68
C ALA A 84 -3.16 10.98 -11.01
N GLY A 85 -2.56 9.95 -11.62
CA GLY A 85 -3.21 8.66 -11.84
C GLY A 85 -3.55 7.90 -10.55
N PHE A 86 -2.94 8.25 -9.42
CA PHE A 86 -3.22 7.67 -8.11
C PHE A 86 -4.42 8.33 -7.40
N ALA A 87 -4.89 9.48 -7.90
CA ALA A 87 -6.00 10.23 -7.31
C ALA A 87 -7.23 9.40 -6.91
N PRO A 88 -7.69 8.41 -7.71
CA PRO A 88 -8.88 7.61 -7.36
C PRO A 88 -8.74 6.80 -6.07
N TYR A 89 -7.51 6.58 -5.58
CA TYR A 89 -7.25 5.76 -4.40
C TYR A 89 -6.89 6.57 -3.16
N VAL A 90 -6.60 7.88 -3.32
CA VAL A 90 -6.05 8.73 -2.26
C VAL A 90 -6.92 8.72 -1.01
N GLU A 91 -8.23 8.93 -1.17
CA GLU A 91 -9.13 9.05 -0.02
C GLU A 91 -9.16 7.76 0.81
N HIS A 92 -9.30 6.62 0.14
CA HIS A 92 -9.35 5.32 0.80
C HIS A 92 -8.01 4.91 1.40
N VAL A 93 -6.91 5.15 0.69
CA VAL A 93 -5.56 4.88 1.20
C VAL A 93 -5.29 5.76 2.41
N LEU A 94 -5.64 7.05 2.37
CA LEU A 94 -5.45 7.96 3.49
C LEU A 94 -6.22 7.48 4.72
N GLU A 95 -7.44 6.99 4.59
CA GLU A 95 -8.19 6.39 5.70
C GLU A 95 -7.48 5.22 6.36
N ILE A 96 -6.90 4.33 5.54
CA ILE A 96 -6.13 3.18 6.03
C ILE A 96 -4.89 3.67 6.78
N LEU A 97 -4.12 4.60 6.20
CA LEU A 97 -2.90 5.11 6.83
C LEU A 97 -3.18 5.82 8.15
N LEU A 98 -4.23 6.65 8.22
CA LEU A 98 -4.60 7.35 9.46
C LEU A 98 -4.98 6.35 10.56
N ARG A 99 -5.73 5.29 10.22
CA ARG A 99 -6.04 4.22 11.18
C ARG A 99 -4.77 3.54 11.70
N ARG A 100 -3.77 3.36 10.82
CA ARG A 100 -2.50 2.65 11.11
C ARG A 100 -1.49 3.50 11.88
N MET A 101 -1.73 4.80 12.02
CA MET A 101 -0.91 5.70 12.85
C MET A 101 -1.41 5.82 14.31
N ASP A 102 -2.44 5.06 14.69
CA ASP A 102 -2.91 4.96 16.08
C ASP A 102 -1.80 4.47 17.02
N ILE A 103 -1.68 5.08 18.20
CA ILE A 103 -0.65 4.76 19.21
C ILE A 103 -0.57 3.27 19.56
N ARG A 104 -1.68 2.53 19.43
CA ARG A 104 -1.82 1.09 19.74
C ARG A 104 -1.24 0.18 18.65
N GLU A 105 -0.90 0.70 17.48
CA GLU A 105 -0.24 -0.07 16.42
C GLU A 105 1.24 -0.31 16.73
N GLU A 106 1.79 -1.36 16.13
CA GLU A 106 3.22 -1.65 16.17
C GLU A 106 4.03 -0.51 15.54
N ASN A 107 5.23 -0.25 16.08
CA ASN A 107 6.05 0.88 15.65
C ASN A 107 6.47 0.79 14.17
N SER A 108 6.76 -0.42 13.69
CA SER A 108 7.04 -0.69 12.28
C SER A 108 5.86 -0.28 11.39
N VAL A 109 4.65 -0.76 11.68
CA VAL A 109 3.43 -0.43 10.92
C VAL A 109 3.19 1.08 10.88
N LYS A 110 3.37 1.77 12.00
CA LYS A 110 3.26 3.24 12.07
C LYS A 110 4.28 3.94 11.17
N MET A 111 5.54 3.49 11.21
CA MET A 111 6.59 4.05 10.36
C MET A 111 6.25 3.89 8.87
N TYR A 112 5.94 2.68 8.42
CA TYR A 112 5.57 2.43 7.02
C TYR A 112 4.34 3.23 6.59
N ALA A 113 3.32 3.34 7.46
CA ALA A 113 2.14 4.14 7.17
C ALA A 113 2.48 5.65 7.04
N SER A 114 3.33 6.17 7.93
CA SER A 114 3.77 7.57 7.90
C SER A 114 4.61 7.90 6.67
N ASP A 115 5.46 6.96 6.22
CA ASP A 115 6.32 7.13 5.04
C ASP A 115 5.53 7.20 3.72
N CYS A 116 4.26 6.77 3.74
CA CYS A 116 3.35 6.92 2.61
C CYS A 116 2.81 8.35 2.44
N LEU A 117 2.75 9.15 3.51
CA LEU A 117 2.11 10.47 3.48
C LEU A 117 2.79 11.46 2.53
N PRO A 118 4.14 11.59 2.49
CA PRO A 118 4.79 12.46 1.52
C PRO A 118 4.51 12.05 0.07
N ALA A 119 4.41 10.74 -0.18
CA ALA A 119 4.12 10.22 -1.51
C ALA A 119 2.69 10.57 -1.96
N LEU A 120 1.72 10.46 -1.06
CA LEU A 120 0.34 10.87 -1.30
C LEU A 120 0.23 12.36 -1.59
N LEU A 121 0.90 13.21 -0.80
CA LEU A 121 0.93 14.66 -1.01
C LEU A 121 1.51 15.00 -2.40
N CYS A 122 2.58 14.32 -2.82
CA CYS A 122 3.12 14.46 -4.17
C CYS A 122 2.10 14.06 -5.25
N ALA A 123 1.38 12.95 -5.06
CA ALA A 123 0.40 12.45 -6.03
C ALA A 123 -0.80 13.40 -6.23
N VAL A 124 -1.10 14.22 -5.22
CA VAL A 124 -2.27 15.11 -5.23
C VAL A 124 -1.96 16.59 -5.36
N LYS A 125 -0.67 16.94 -5.49
CA LYS A 125 -0.19 18.31 -5.52
C LYS A 125 -0.87 19.17 -6.59
N GLU A 126 -1.14 18.59 -7.76
CA GLU A 126 -1.77 19.29 -8.89
C GLU A 126 -3.31 19.26 -8.84
N LEU A 127 -3.89 18.60 -7.84
CA LEU A 127 -5.33 18.35 -7.73
C LEU A 127 -6.01 19.19 -6.66
N ASP A 128 -5.31 20.17 -6.08
CA ASP A 128 -5.77 21.04 -4.97
C ASP A 128 -6.31 20.27 -3.76
N MET A 129 -5.88 19.01 -3.61
CA MET A 129 -6.27 18.09 -2.54
C MET A 129 -5.28 18.10 -1.37
N GLU A 130 -4.15 18.80 -1.50
CA GLU A 130 -3.08 18.88 -0.51
C GLU A 130 -3.61 19.33 0.87
N LYS A 131 -4.42 20.40 0.88
CA LYS A 131 -5.03 20.92 2.11
C LYS A 131 -5.87 19.88 2.84
N MET A 132 -6.68 19.11 2.10
CA MET A 132 -7.54 18.06 2.65
C MET A 132 -6.71 16.92 3.26
N VAL A 133 -5.62 16.51 2.61
CA VAL A 133 -4.69 15.51 3.17
C VAL A 133 -4.04 16.02 4.46
N PHE A 134 -3.52 17.25 4.46
CA PHE A 134 -2.90 17.85 5.64
C PHE A 134 -3.87 17.99 6.82
N GLU A 135 -5.07 18.50 6.59
CA GLU A 135 -6.08 18.68 7.64
C GLU A 135 -6.46 17.34 8.29
N ARG A 136 -6.61 16.28 7.50
CA ARG A 136 -6.92 14.94 8.03
C ARG A 136 -5.78 14.34 8.83
N VAL A 137 -4.54 14.45 8.34
CA VAL A 137 -3.35 13.98 9.08
C VAL A 137 -3.20 14.75 10.39
N PHE A 138 -3.30 16.08 10.35
CA PHE A 138 -3.18 16.90 11.54
C PHE A 138 -4.26 16.58 12.58
N THR A 139 -5.51 16.41 12.14
CA THR A 139 -6.63 16.04 13.02
C THR A 139 -6.44 14.66 13.65
N ALA A 140 -5.84 13.71 12.95
CA ALA A 140 -5.63 12.35 13.48
C ALA A 140 -4.49 12.25 14.50
N LEU A 141 -3.56 13.21 14.50
CA LEU A 141 -2.36 13.21 15.35
C LEU A 141 -2.51 14.06 16.63
N MET A 142 -3.55 14.88 16.72
CA MET A 142 -3.86 15.77 17.86
C MET A 142 -4.92 15.16 18.77
#